data_AF-A0AA48HF38-F1
#
_entry.id   AF-A0AA48HF38-F1
#
_cell.length_a   1.000
_cell.length_b   1.000
_cell.length_c   1.000
_cell.angle_alpha   90.00
_cell.angle_beta   90.00
_cell.angle_gamma   90.00
#
_symmetry.space_group_name_H-M   'P 1'
#
loop_
_entity.id
_entity.type
_entity.pdbx_description
1 polymer ?
#
loop_
_entity_poly.entity_id
_entity_poly.type
_entity_poly.pdbx_seq_one_letter_code
_entity_poly.pdbx_strand_id
1 'polypeptide(L)' 'MDLEVDEFEGKTDSSSVRWINDCEYVLKNLNPKSKAEEKPIHIKILTTSGSSYTFEYNIVGESKKFKGTAHKID' A
#
# COMPACT_ATOMS: atom_id res chain seq x y z
N MET A 1 -1.67 -2.27 -17.54
CA MET A 1 -1.36 -3.56 -16.85
C MET A 1 -0.12 -3.24 -16.05
N ASP A 2 -0.36 -2.65 -14.88
CA ASP A 2 0.61 -1.83 -14.18
C ASP A 2 1.12 -2.68 -13.02
N LEU A 3 2.19 -3.42 -13.31
CA LEU A 3 2.86 -4.31 -12.38
C LEU A 3 3.98 -3.51 -11.71
N GLU A 4 3.81 -3.15 -10.44
CA GLU A 4 4.89 -2.61 -9.62
C GLU A 4 5.66 -3.79 -8.99
N VAL A 5 6.97 -3.81 -9.26
CA VAL A 5 7.91 -4.80 -8.74
C VAL A 5 8.81 -4.07 -7.76
N ASP A 6 8.62 -4.32 -6.46
CA ASP A 6 9.44 -3.75 -5.39
C ASP A 6 10.33 -4.86 -4.81
N GLU A 7 11.61 -4.56 -4.62
CA GLU A 7 12.60 -5.49 -4.06
C GLU A 7 12.97 -5.05 -2.65
N PHE A 8 12.36 -5.69 -1.65
CA PHE A 8 12.66 -5.43 -0.23
C PHE A 8 13.41 -6.63 0.36
N GLU A 9 14.62 -6.39 0.89
CA GLU A 9 15.50 -7.41 1.47
C GLU A 9 15.82 -8.61 0.55
N GLY A 10 15.99 -8.39 -0.76
CA GLY A 10 16.31 -9.46 -1.72
C GLY A 10 15.15 -10.42 -2.01
N LYS A 11 13.93 -10.07 -1.59
CA LYS A 11 12.69 -10.71 -2.06
C LYS A 11 12.00 -9.76 -3.04
N THR A 12 11.77 -10.27 -4.25
CA THR A 12 10.92 -9.63 -5.23
C THR A 12 9.47 -9.83 -4.81
N ASP A 13 8.86 -8.79 -4.24
CA ASP A 13 7.46 -8.78 -3.86
C ASP A 13 6.67 -8.08 -4.97
N SER A 14 6.02 -8.88 -5.81
CA SER A 14 5.14 -8.35 -6.85
C SER A 14 3.82 -7.94 -6.19
N SER A 15 3.52 -6.65 -6.14
CA SER A 15 2.26 -6.16 -5.59
C SER A 15 1.38 -5.60 -6.70
N SER A 16 0.09 -5.90 -6.63
CA SER A 16 -0.91 -5.30 -7.50
C SER A 16 -1.58 -4.14 -6.80
N VAL A 17 -1.53 -2.97 -7.43
CA VAL A 17 -2.20 -1.76 -6.97
C VAL A 17 -3.52 -1.62 -7.72
N ARG A 18 -4.61 -1.51 -6.97
CA ARG A 18 -5.95 -1.24 -7.51
C ARG A 18 -6.48 0.07 -6.95
N TRP A 19 -6.45 1.10 -7.78
CA TRP A 19 -7.05 2.39 -7.45
C TRP A 19 -8.58 2.27 -7.37
N ILE A 20 -9.16 2.75 -6.28
CA ILE A 20 -10.62 2.90 -6.12
C ILE A 20 -11.01 4.32 -6.55
N ASN A 21 -10.21 5.32 -6.17
CA ASN A 21 -10.30 6.70 -6.62
C ASN A 21 -8.93 7.41 -6.49
N ASP A 22 -8.86 8.70 -6.79
CA ASP A 22 -7.61 9.48 -6.73
C ASP A 22 -6.94 9.56 -5.33
N CYS A 23 -7.66 9.22 -4.26
CA CYS A 23 -7.21 9.34 -2.87
C CYS A 23 -7.22 8.00 -2.08
N GLU A 24 -7.70 6.90 -2.65
CA GLU A 24 -7.68 5.58 -2.01
C GLU A 24 -7.47 4.45 -3.02
N TYR A 25 -6.65 3.50 -2.62
CA TYR A 25 -6.29 2.33 -3.41
C TYR A 25 -6.10 1.12 -2.51
N VAL A 26 -6.23 -0.06 -3.11
CA VAL A 26 -6.02 -1.34 -2.44
C VAL A 26 -4.75 -1.95 -3.00
N LEU A 27 -3.83 -2.27 -2.11
CA LEU A 27 -2.60 -2.97 -2.40
C LEU A 27 -2.80 -4.45 -2.06
N LYS A 28 -2.59 -5.32 -3.04
CA LYS A 28 -2.68 -6.77 -2.88
C LYS A 28 -1.38 -7.40 -3.32
N ASN A 29 -0.68 -8.04 -2.40
CA ASN A 29 0.54 -8.76 -2.72
C ASN A 29 0.21 -9.97 -3.61
N LEU A 30 0.88 -10.12 -4.75
CA LEU A 30 0.64 -11.19 -5.73
C LEU A 30 1.32 -12.50 -5.31
N ASN A 31 2.39 -12.42 -4.51
CA ASN A 31 3.10 -13.59 -4.01
C ASN A 31 3.27 -13.56 -2.48
N PRO A 32 2.16 -13.68 -1.72
CA PRO A 32 2.23 -13.61 -0.27
C PRO A 32 2.98 -14.81 0.29
N LYS A 33 4.11 -14.59 0.97
CA LYS A 33 4.86 -15.65 1.66
C LYS A 33 4.27 -15.98 3.02
N SER A 34 3.44 -15.09 3.57
CA SER A 34 2.80 -15.22 4.87
C SER A 34 1.31 -14.91 4.78
N LYS A 35 0.48 -15.54 5.63
CA LYS A 35 -0.97 -15.26 5.72
C LYS A 35 -1.31 -13.80 6.03
N ALA A 36 -0.39 -13.05 6.64
CA ALA A 36 -0.54 -11.63 6.88
C ALA A 36 -0.45 -10.81 5.57
N GLU A 37 0.36 -11.26 4.62
CA GLU A 37 0.59 -10.60 3.32
C GLU A 37 -0.47 -10.99 2.27
N GLU A 38 -1.16 -12.12 2.48
CA GLU A 38 -2.28 -12.55 1.64
C GLU A 38 -3.47 -11.58 1.75
N LYS A 39 -3.61 -10.92 2.90
CA LYS A 39 -4.72 -10.02 3.15
C LYS A 39 -4.49 -8.69 2.41
N PRO A 40 -5.45 -8.23 1.59
CA PRO A 40 -5.31 -6.96 0.89
C PRO A 40 -5.24 -5.81 1.90
N ILE A 41 -4.39 -4.83 1.62
CA ILE A 41 -4.22 -3.63 2.41
C ILE A 41 -4.97 -2.50 1.71
N HIS A 42 -5.93 -1.91 2.40
CA HIS A 42 -6.61 -0.71 1.92
C HIS A 42 -5.86 0.52 2.40
N ILE A 43 -5.49 1.41 1.47
CA ILE A 43 -4.74 2.62 1.72
C ILE A 43 -5.60 3.82 1.34
N LYS A 44 -5.72 4.78 2.26
CA LYS A 44 -6.46 6.02 2.12
C LYS A 44 -5.56 7.21 2.41
N ILE A 45 -5.33 8.04 1.40
CA ILE A 45 -4.62 9.31 1.54
C ILE A 45 -5.53 10.28 2.30
N LEU A 46 -5.06 10.76 3.44
CA LEU A 46 -5.81 11.68 4.31
C LEU A 46 -5.50 13.14 3.99
N THR A 47 -4.21 13.46 3.86
CA THR A 47 -3.74 14.83 3.66
C THR A 47 -2.48 14.83 2.80
N THR A 48 -2.41 15.72 1.83
CA THR A 48 -1.23 15.96 1.01
C THR A 48 -0.59 17.29 1.40
N SER A 49 0.72 17.31 1.57
CA SER A 49 1.52 18.46 2.01
C SER A 49 2.76 18.61 1.12
N GLY A 50 2.61 19.27 -0.02
CA GLY A 50 3.73 19.55 -0.93
C GLY A 50 4.44 18.28 -1.40
N SER A 51 5.61 18.00 -0.83
CA SER A 51 6.42 16.80 -1.13
C SER A 51 6.11 15.59 -0.24
N SER A 52 5.11 15.65 0.62
CA SER A 52 4.72 14.51 1.46
C SER A 52 3.20 14.30 1.47
N TYR A 53 2.77 13.09 1.83
CA TYR A 53 1.37 12.81 2.07
C TYR A 53 1.21 11.84 3.24
N THR A 54 0.18 12.09 4.05
CA THR A 54 -0.22 11.21 5.14
C THR A 54 -1.28 10.26 4.62
N PHE A 55 -1.07 8.96 4.81
CA PHE A 55 -2.02 7.93 4.46
C PHE A 55 -2.37 7.06 5.67
N GLU A 56 -3.61 6.62 5.73
CA GLU A 56 -4.09 5.59 6.63
C GLU A 56 -4.15 4.28 5.85
N TYR A 57 -3.61 3.20 6.40
CA TYR A 57 -3.74 1.88 5.83
C TYR A 57 -4.29 0.89 6.84
N ASN A 58 -5.11 -0.05 6.36
CA ASN A 58 -5.68 -1.10 7.18
C ASN A 58 -5.76 -2.39 6.37
N ILE A 59 -5.65 -3.51 7.08
CA ILE A 59 -5.86 -4.81 6.49
C ILE A 59 -7.36 -5.00 6.28
N VAL A 60 -7.79 -5.38 5.08
CA VAL A 60 -9.19 -5.64 4.78
C VAL A 60 -9.69 -6.79 5.65
N GLY A 61 -10.68 -6.50 6.49
CA GLY A 61 -11.22 -7.44 7.48
C GLY A 61 -10.64 -7.28 8.90
N GLU A 62 -9.66 -6.40 9.11
CA GLU A 62 -9.20 -6.01 10.45
C GLU A 62 -9.65 -4.59 10.79
N SER A 63 -10.01 -4.37 12.07
CA SER A 63 -10.38 -3.07 12.61
C SER A 63 -9.16 -2.22 13.00
N LYS A 64 -7.95 -2.79 12.95
CA LYS A 64 -6.71 -2.09 13.26
C LYS A 64 -6.26 -1.25 12.06
N LYS A 65 -6.17 0.05 12.30
CA LYS A 65 -5.74 1.05 11.32
C LYS A 65 -4.37 1.57 11.70
N PHE A 66 -3.53 1.77 10.71
CA PHE A 66 -2.21 2.34 10.85
C PHE A 66 -2.11 3.60 10.01
N LYS A 67 -1.27 4.54 10.44
CA LYS A 67 -1.04 5.79 9.72
C LYS A 67 0.44 5.89 9.39
N GLY A 68 0.73 6.25 8.17
CA GLY A 68 2.08 6.48 7.66
C GLY A 68 2.15 7.83 6.96
N THR A 69 3.37 8.34 6.82
CA THR A 69 3.67 9.52 6.03
C THR A 69 4.67 9.11 4.96
N ALA A 70 4.31 9.32 3.70
CA ALA A 70 5.20 9.11 2.58
C ALA A 70 5.81 10.45 2.16
N HIS A 71 7.08 10.43 1.82
CA HIS A 71 7.82 11.58 1.32
C HIS A 71 8.27 11.27 -0.11
N LYS A 72 7.96 12.16 -1.05
CA LYS A 72 8.50 12.12 -2.39
C LYS A 72 10.00 12.41 -2.31
N ILE A 73 10.81 11.47 -2.77
CA ILE A 73 12.26 11.64 -2.92
C ILE A 73 12.51 12.09 -4.36
N ASP A 74 13.30 13.13 -4.53
CA ASP A 74 13.71 13.68 -5.84
C ASP A 74 15.01 13.04 -6.31
#